data_AF-A0A520IN64-F1
#
_entry.id   AF-A0A520IN64-F1
#
_cell.length_a   1.000
_cell.length_b   1.000
_cell.length_c   1.000
_cell.angle_alpha   90.00
_cell.angle_beta   90.00
_cell.angle_gamma   90.00
#
_symmetry.space_group_name_H-M   'P 1'
#
loop_
_entity.id
_entity.type
_entity.pdbx_description
1 polymer ?
#
loop_
_entity_poly.entity_id
_entity_poly.type
_entity_poly.pdbx_seq_one_letter_code
_entity_poly.pdbx_strand_id
1 'polypeptide(L)' 'MAAYENLYWWSNDGLRLHARDYPGGAEGQPPIICMPGLTRNA' A
#
# COMPACT_ATOMS: atom_id res chain seq x y z
N MET A 1 2.40 -7.32 -17.13
CA MET A 1 1.87 -7.69 -15.80
C MET A 1 2.10 -6.51 -14.88
N ALA A 2 1.12 -6.06 -14.09
CA ALA A 2 1.38 -5.01 -13.11
C ALA A 2 2.38 -5.54 -12.06
N ALA A 3 3.34 -4.71 -11.66
CA ALA A 3 4.38 -5.09 -10.70
C ALA A 3 3.90 -5.06 -9.23
N TYR A 4 2.59 -4.91 -9.01
CA TYR A 4 1.98 -4.73 -7.71
C TYR A 4 0.55 -5.27 -7.68
N GLU A 5 0.05 -5.54 -6.49
CA GLU A 5 -1.34 -5.89 -6.21
C GLU A 5 -2.09 -4.71 -5.58
N ASN A 6 -3.41 -4.65 -5.75
CA ASN A 6 -4.22 -3.59 -5.15
C ASN A 6 -4.76 -4.05 -3.80
N LEU A 7 -4.40 -3.33 -2.74
CA LEU A 7 -4.91 -3.54 -1.41
C LEU A 7 -6.04 -2.55 -1.13
N TYR A 8 -7.13 -3.03 -0.52
CA TYR A 8 -8.22 -2.19 -0.05
C TYR A 8 -8.59 -2.52 1.39
N TRP A 9 -8.85 -1.51 2.19
CA TRP A 9 -9.38 -1.67 3.55
C TRP A 9 -10.35 -0.56 3.87
N TRP A 10 -11.12 -0.74 4.95
CA TRP A 10 -12.03 0.26 5.46
C TRP A 10 -11.40 1.01 6.63
N SER A 11 -11.44 2.33 6.58
CA SER A 11 -11.13 3.16 7.74
C SER A 11 -12.25 3.06 8.79
N ASN A 12 -11.96 3.53 10.00
CA ASN A 12 -12.90 3.46 11.12
C ASN A 12 -14.18 4.31 10.89
N ASP A 13 -14.11 5.32 10.03
CA ASP A 13 -15.21 6.18 9.60
C ASP A 13 -15.92 5.68 8.31
N GLY A 14 -15.54 4.49 7.81
CA GLY A 14 -16.22 3.83 6.70
C GLY A 14 -15.79 4.31 5.32
N LEU A 15 -14.62 4.94 5.17
CA LEU A 15 -14.02 5.20 3.86
C LEU A 15 -13.24 3.98 3.37
N ARG A 16 -13.38 3.66 2.08
CA ARG A 16 -12.58 2.62 1.44
C ARG A 16 -11.25 3.21 0.99
N LEU A 17 -10.17 2.79 1.64
CA LEU A 17 -8.81 3.21 1.35
C LEU A 17 -8.14 2.24 0.37
N HIS A 18 -7.12 2.72 -0.34
CA HIS A 18 -6.38 1.99 -1.37
C HIS A 18 -4.87 2.13 -1.16
N ALA A 19 -4.14 1.03 -1.40
CA ALA A 19 -2.69 1.01 -1.48
C ALA A 19 -2.23 0.00 -2.54
N ARG A 20 -0.96 0.12 -2.94
CA ARG A 20 -0.29 -0.84 -3.83
C ARG A 20 0.68 -1.68 -3.02
N ASP A 21 0.56 -2.99 -3.13
CA ASP A 21 1.48 -3.96 -2.52
C ASP A 21 2.46 -4.47 -3.56
N TYR A 22 3.76 -4.29 -3.30
CA TYR A 22 4.82 -4.69 -4.22
C TYR A 22 5.51 -5.94 -3.66
N PRO A 23 5.40 -7.10 -4.33
CA PRO A 23 6.05 -8.31 -3.86
C PRO A 23 7.57 -8.14 -3.94
N GLY A 24 8.26 -8.59 -2.89
CA GLY A 24 9.72 -8.53 -2.82
C GLY A 24 10.24 -8.62 -1.39
N GLY A 25 11.56 -8.59 -1.28
CA GLY A 25 12.27 -8.76 0.00
C GLY A 25 12.62 -10.21 0.31
N ALA A 26 13.67 -10.40 1.11
CA ALA A 26 14.07 -11.69 1.67
C ALA A 26 13.30 -11.96 2.98
N GLU A 27 13.21 -13.24 3.35
CA GLU A 27 12.62 -13.64 4.63
C GLU A 27 13.30 -12.90 5.80
N GLY A 28 12.50 -12.32 6.69
CA GLY A 28 12.98 -11.52 7.82
C GLY A 28 13.25 -10.04 7.50
N GLN A 29 13.11 -9.60 6.24
CA GLN A 29 13.14 -8.16 5.93
C GLN A 29 11.80 -7.50 6.26
N PRO A 30 11.81 -6.31 6.91
CA PRO A 30 10.59 -5.60 7.23
C PRO A 30 9.96 -4.98 5.97
N PRO A 31 8.63 -4.79 5.96
CA PRO A 31 7.96 -4.08 4.88
C PRO A 31 8.32 -2.59 4.90
N ILE A 32 8.28 -1.95 3.73
CA ILE A 32 8.44 -0.51 3.58
C ILE A 32 7.07 0.13 3.36
N ILE A 33 6.73 1.11 4.20
CA ILE A 33 5.48 1.87 4.08
C ILE A 33 5.79 3.25 3.50
N CYS A 34 5.24 3.53 2.32
CA CYS A 34 5.38 4.81 1.64
C CYS A 34 4.17 5.70 1.92
N MET A 35 4.36 6.78 2.67
CA MET A 35 3.32 7.79 2.89
C MET A 35 3.43 8.92 1.86
N PRO A 36 2.37 9.20 1.08
CA PRO A 36 2.42 10.24 0.06
C PRO A 36 2.44 11.64 0.68
N GLY A 37 2.97 12.61 -0.07
CA GLY A 37 2.81 14.03 0.25
C GLY A 37 1.36 14.50 0.04
N LEU A 38 1.03 15.69 0.53
CA LEU A 38 -0.34 16.23 0.63
C LEU A 38 -1.19 16.12 -0.66
N THR A 39 -0.57 16.26 -1.84
CA THR A 39 -1.25 16.23 -3.14
C THR A 39 -0.78 15.09 -4.05
N ARG A 40 -0.30 13.98 -3.46
CA ARG A 40 0.18 12.79 -4.17
C ARG A 40 -0.66 11.55 -3.81
N ASN A 41 -0.47 10.48 -4.56
CA ASN A 41 -1.21 9.23 -4.42
C ASN A 41 -0.26 8.01 -4.40
N ALA A 42 -0.84 6.85 -4.14
CA ALA A 42 -0.19 5.54 -4.11
C ALA A 42 -0.29 4.84 -5.47
#